data_AF-A0AA36MMJ3-F1
#
_entry.id   AF-A0AA36MMJ3-F1
#
_cell.length_a   1.000
_cell.length_b   1.000
_cell.length_c   1.000
_cell.angle_alpha   90.00
_cell.angle_beta   90.00
_cell.angle_gamma   90.00
#
_symmetry.space_group_name_H-M   'P 1'
#
loop_
_entity.id
_entity.type
_entity.pdbx_description
1 polymer ?
#
loop_
_entity_poly.entity_id
_entity_poly.type
_entity_poly.pdbx_seq_one_letter_code
_entity_poly.pdbx_strand_id
1 'polypeptide(L)'
;MLFHDMMGMVLLQSGLRLETPPVLRPEQVADAVYWNSGEGSSAAVWGCPASHATKNFSWWSSTYVGSNTALEGSPAYVDPAVKTLDGVFYYDAELCSEAGFLDLPNKEQLLSNYSAVMAIQEAHCGAEPLKSLAPRADGLRQPGIDHAADLFLIELLKPPAERAAVFRMEGILDAVKAEHCAANMYGCLLHFCLHSFCRQGDRIAQGNQCRSDFEILPRGARPPGLMLG
;
A
#
# COMPACT_ATOMS: atom_id res chain seq x y z
N MET A 1 -12.82 4.73 -7.83
CA MET A 1 -12.63 5.85 -6.89
C MET A 1 -12.00 5.20 -5.67
N LEU A 2 -10.71 5.42 -5.47
CA LEU A 2 -9.84 4.53 -4.68
C LEU A 2 -10.01 4.86 -3.20
N PHE A 3 -10.14 3.82 -2.38
CA PHE A 3 -10.18 3.76 -0.91
C PHE A 3 -9.49 4.89 -0.13
N HIS A 4 -8.35 5.38 -0.63
CA HIS A 4 -7.59 6.50 -0.09
C HIS A 4 -8.38 7.83 -0.05
N ASP A 5 -9.30 8.06 -0.98
CA ASP A 5 -10.20 9.23 -0.97
C ASP A 5 -11.17 9.20 0.23
N MET A 6 -11.63 8.02 0.67
CA MET A 6 -12.58 7.90 1.78
C MET A 6 -11.92 8.05 3.15
N MET A 7 -10.77 7.40 3.39
CA MET A 7 -10.04 7.57 4.65
C MET A 7 -9.46 8.97 4.80
N GLY A 8 -8.94 9.57 3.73
CA GLY A 8 -8.47 10.96 3.72
C GLY A 8 -9.59 11.94 4.07
N MET A 9 -10.81 11.73 3.54
CA MET A 9 -11.97 12.57 3.88
C MET A 9 -12.42 12.45 5.34
N VAL A 10 -12.40 11.24 5.94
CA VAL A 10 -12.82 11.06 7.34
C VAL A 10 -11.82 11.71 8.31
N LEU A 11 -10.52 11.57 8.06
CA LEU A 11 -9.49 12.27 8.84
C LEU A 11 -9.60 13.79 8.67
N LEU A 12 -9.84 14.29 7.46
CA LEU A 12 -10.07 15.72 7.19
C LEU A 12 -11.33 16.27 7.88
N GLN A 13 -12.43 15.50 7.94
CA GLN A 13 -13.67 15.91 8.62
C GLN A 13 -13.54 15.94 10.15
N SER A 14 -12.65 15.14 10.73
CA SER A 14 -12.40 15.10 12.17
C SER A 14 -11.56 16.28 12.70
N GLY A 15 -10.99 17.11 11.82
CA GLY A 15 -10.10 18.22 12.21
C GLY A 15 -8.74 17.78 12.77
N LEU A 16 -8.48 16.47 12.85
CA LEU A 16 -7.17 15.91 13.17
C LEU A 16 -6.27 15.94 11.93
N ARG A 17 -5.80 17.13 11.54
CA ARG A 17 -4.53 17.22 10.81
C ARG A 17 -3.42 17.09 11.84
N LEU A 18 -3.04 15.85 12.11
CA LEU A 18 -1.80 15.58 12.81
C LEU A 18 -0.69 15.95 11.83
N GLU A 19 -0.05 17.10 12.04
CA GLU A 19 1.09 17.59 11.24
C GLU A 19 2.30 16.69 11.47
N THR A 20 2.23 15.49 10.93
CA THR A 20 3.37 14.57 10.89
C THR A 20 4.20 14.95 9.67
N PRO A 21 5.51 15.18 9.81
CA PRO A 21 6.35 15.46 8.64
C PRO A 21 6.28 14.26 7.69
N PRO A 22 6.15 14.50 6.37
CA PRO A 22 6.10 13.42 5.40
C PRO A 22 7.39 12.60 5.47
N VAL A 23 7.30 11.31 5.16
CA VAL A 23 8.47 10.43 5.05
C VAL A 23 9.23 10.62 3.73
N LEU A 24 9.03 11.77 3.10
CA LEU A 24 9.59 12.20 1.83
C LEU A 24 10.63 13.30 2.07
N ARG A 25 11.69 13.32 1.25
CA ARG A 25 12.54 14.51 1.16
C ARG A 25 11.77 15.69 0.54
N PRO A 26 12.12 16.95 0.88
CA PRO A 26 11.41 18.13 0.38
C PRO A 26 11.23 18.17 -1.14
N GLU A 27 12.25 17.75 -1.90
CA GLU A 27 12.21 17.70 -3.35
C GLU A 27 11.19 16.68 -3.91
N GLN A 28 10.86 15.63 -3.15
CA GLN A 28 9.95 14.56 -3.56
C GLN A 28 8.48 14.90 -3.28
N VAL A 29 8.22 15.83 -2.37
CA VAL A 29 6.86 16.27 -2.01
C VAL A 29 6.11 16.79 -3.24
N ALA A 30 6.81 17.55 -4.10
CA ALA A 30 6.22 18.13 -5.30
C ALA A 30 5.75 17.07 -6.31
N ASP A 31 6.48 15.96 -6.44
CA ASP A 31 6.11 14.82 -7.29
C ASP A 31 4.97 14.02 -6.66
N ALA A 32 5.05 13.78 -5.36
CA ALA A 32 4.01 13.06 -4.64
C ALA A 32 2.66 13.79 -4.70
N VAL A 33 2.65 15.12 -4.54
CA VAL A 33 1.44 15.93 -4.67
C VAL A 33 0.88 15.88 -6.09
N TYR A 34 1.74 15.87 -7.11
CA TYR A 34 1.30 15.70 -8.50
C TYR A 34 0.59 14.36 -8.71
N TRP A 35 1.16 13.26 -8.25
CA TRP A 35 0.52 11.94 -8.38
C TRP A 35 -0.81 11.84 -7.64
N ASN A 36 -0.97 12.56 -6.52
CA ASN A 36 -2.21 12.62 -5.76
C ASN A 36 -3.21 13.67 -6.27
N SER A 37 -2.80 14.53 -7.22
CA SER A 37 -3.68 15.47 -7.88
C SER A 37 -4.44 14.80 -9.02
N GLY A 38 -5.62 15.31 -9.39
CA GLY A 38 -6.40 14.80 -10.53
C GLY A 38 -5.63 14.71 -11.87
N GLU A 39 -4.55 15.49 -12.03
CA GLU A 39 -3.68 15.45 -13.21
C GLU A 39 -2.77 14.22 -13.25
N GLY A 40 -2.31 13.74 -12.08
CA GLY A 40 -1.44 12.57 -11.96
C GLY A 40 -2.16 11.30 -11.52
N SER A 41 -3.35 11.42 -10.91
CA SER A 41 -4.05 10.32 -10.24
C SER A 41 -4.77 9.33 -11.16
N SER A 42 -4.49 9.34 -12.47
CA SER A 42 -5.17 8.42 -13.40
C SER A 42 -4.69 6.98 -13.17
N ALA A 43 -5.37 6.28 -12.26
CA ALA A 43 -5.09 4.89 -11.89
C ALA A 43 -5.15 3.92 -13.09
N ALA A 44 -5.80 4.28 -14.20
CA ALA A 44 -5.75 3.47 -15.42
C ALA A 44 -4.37 3.50 -16.11
N VAL A 45 -3.66 4.64 -16.05
CA VAL A 45 -2.39 4.87 -16.76
C VAL A 45 -1.17 4.54 -15.88
N TRP A 46 -1.30 4.75 -14.57
CA TRP A 46 -0.22 4.61 -13.59
C TRP A 46 -0.52 3.54 -12.54
N GLY A 47 -1.60 2.78 -12.77
CA GLY A 47 -2.05 1.76 -11.85
C GLY A 47 -1.30 0.45 -11.97
N CYS A 48 -1.78 -0.50 -11.17
CA CYS A 48 -1.38 -1.89 -11.31
C CYS A 48 -1.59 -2.46 -12.73
N PRO A 49 -2.68 -2.14 -13.48
CA PRO A 49 -2.82 -2.58 -14.87
C PRO A 49 -1.67 -2.13 -15.79
N ALA A 50 -1.22 -0.88 -15.67
CA ALA A 50 -0.10 -0.35 -16.44
C ALA A 50 1.23 -0.99 -16.04
N SER A 51 1.40 -1.30 -14.75
CA SER A 51 2.56 -2.04 -14.25
C SER A 51 2.66 -3.44 -14.86
N HIS A 52 1.54 -4.14 -15.01
CA HIS A 52 1.49 -5.42 -15.72
C HIS A 52 1.79 -5.26 -17.21
N ALA A 53 1.19 -4.28 -17.88
CA ALA A 53 1.39 -4.04 -19.31
C ALA A 53 2.86 -3.75 -19.65
N THR A 54 3.56 -3.02 -18.78
CA THR A 54 4.98 -2.67 -18.95
C THR A 54 5.95 -3.65 -18.30
N LYS A 55 5.44 -4.67 -17.58
CA LYS A 55 6.23 -5.59 -16.76
C LYS A 55 7.17 -4.86 -15.78
N ASN A 56 6.67 -3.80 -15.14
CA ASN A 56 7.41 -3.03 -14.16
C ASN A 56 6.47 -2.50 -13.06
N PHE A 57 6.54 -3.11 -11.88
CA PHE A 57 5.72 -2.75 -10.73
C PHE A 57 6.09 -1.42 -10.07
N SER A 58 7.23 -0.84 -10.42
CA SER A 58 7.62 0.51 -9.94
C SER A 58 6.63 1.59 -10.39
N TRP A 59 5.92 1.37 -11.50
CA TRP A 59 4.85 2.29 -11.92
C TRP A 59 3.71 2.37 -10.93
N TRP A 60 3.44 1.33 -10.14
CA TRP A 60 2.45 1.37 -9.08
C TRP A 60 3.03 1.90 -7.78
N SER A 61 4.15 1.30 -7.35
CA SER A 61 4.73 1.55 -6.03
C SER A 61 5.44 2.91 -5.90
N SER A 62 5.90 3.50 -7.00
CA SER A 62 6.59 4.80 -7.00
C SER A 62 5.74 5.95 -7.58
N THR A 63 4.46 5.73 -7.92
CA THR A 63 3.55 6.80 -8.38
C THR A 63 2.48 7.09 -7.34
N TYR A 64 1.20 7.11 -7.69
CA TYR A 64 0.07 7.45 -6.84
C TYR A 64 0.08 6.70 -5.51
N VAL A 65 0.19 5.37 -5.48
CA VAL A 65 0.04 4.64 -4.20
C VAL A 65 1.20 4.85 -3.23
N GLY A 66 2.44 4.79 -3.72
CA GLY A 66 3.60 5.14 -2.87
C GLY A 66 3.59 6.60 -2.44
N SER A 67 3.17 7.50 -3.34
CA SER A 67 3.07 8.93 -3.04
C SER A 67 2.00 9.22 -1.99
N ASN A 68 0.82 8.64 -2.16
CA ASN A 68 -0.32 8.83 -1.27
C ASN A 68 0.06 8.41 0.15
N THR A 69 0.54 7.19 0.30
CA THR A 69 0.88 6.63 1.62
C THR A 69 2.04 7.38 2.27
N ALA A 70 3.00 7.89 1.50
CA ALA A 70 4.13 8.65 2.02
C ALA A 70 3.78 10.10 2.40
N LEU A 71 2.75 10.68 1.78
CA LEU A 71 2.22 12.00 2.12
C LEU A 71 1.20 11.95 3.27
N GLU A 72 0.32 10.96 3.26
CA GLU A 72 -0.78 10.76 4.21
C GLU A 72 -0.34 9.93 5.43
N GLY A 73 0.96 9.96 5.75
CA GLY A 73 1.52 9.35 6.94
C GLY A 73 0.81 9.81 8.22
N SER A 74 0.64 8.91 9.17
CA SER A 74 0.01 9.21 10.46
C SER A 74 1.05 9.30 11.58
N PRO A 75 0.72 9.88 12.75
CA PRO A 75 1.56 9.67 13.93
C PRO A 75 1.76 8.20 14.24
N ALA A 76 2.80 7.92 15.03
CA ALA A 76 3.13 6.57 15.44
C ALA A 76 1.90 5.81 15.95
N TYR A 77 1.62 4.69 15.30
CA TYR A 77 0.54 3.78 15.61
C TYR A 77 1.09 2.55 16.32
N VAL A 78 0.35 2.06 17.30
CA VAL A 78 0.72 0.86 18.07
C VAL A 78 -0.54 0.04 18.30
N ASP A 79 -0.43 -1.24 18.04
CA ASP A 79 -1.37 -2.29 18.43
C ASP A 79 -0.60 -3.59 18.75
N PRO A 80 -1.26 -4.74 19.00
CA PRO A 80 -0.59 -6.01 19.28
C PRO A 80 0.22 -6.62 18.11
N ALA A 81 0.02 -6.14 16.87
CA ALA A 81 0.71 -6.63 15.68
C ALA A 81 1.88 -5.75 15.25
N VAL A 82 1.69 -4.43 15.26
CA VAL A 82 2.65 -3.48 14.70
C VAL A 82 2.88 -2.29 15.60
N LYS A 83 4.09 -1.75 15.48
CA LYS A 83 4.45 -0.41 15.95
C LYS A 83 5.01 0.35 14.76
N THR A 84 4.58 1.57 14.52
CA THR A 84 5.10 2.38 13.43
C THR A 84 5.97 3.54 13.94
N LEU A 85 6.79 4.09 13.07
CA LEU A 85 7.34 5.44 13.24
C LEU A 85 6.28 6.49 12.85
N ASP A 86 6.54 7.74 13.24
CA ASP A 86 5.77 8.88 12.77
C ASP A 86 5.89 9.03 11.25
N GLY A 87 4.79 9.38 10.59
CA GLY A 87 4.71 9.54 9.14
C GLY A 87 4.48 8.24 8.36
N VAL A 88 4.30 7.12 9.05
CA VAL A 88 4.01 5.82 8.43
C VAL A 88 2.50 5.63 8.33
N PHE A 89 2.02 5.18 7.17
CA PHE A 89 0.61 4.84 6.99
C PHE A 89 0.30 3.48 7.63
N TYR A 90 -0.33 3.49 8.79
CA TYR A 90 -0.44 2.32 9.68
C TYR A 90 -1.24 1.16 9.08
N TYR A 91 -2.29 1.45 8.29
CA TYR A 91 -3.12 0.43 7.63
C TYR A 91 -2.27 -0.45 6.72
N ASP A 92 -1.52 0.17 5.81
CA ASP A 92 -0.65 -0.56 4.89
C ASP A 92 0.55 -1.18 5.60
N ALA A 93 1.09 -0.53 6.65
CA ALA A 93 2.15 -1.11 7.46
C ALA A 93 1.73 -2.43 8.12
N GLU A 94 0.52 -2.49 8.71
CA GLU A 94 -0.01 -3.73 9.28
C GLU A 94 -0.30 -4.77 8.20
N LEU A 95 -0.94 -4.39 7.09
CA LEU A 95 -1.20 -5.30 5.97
C LEU A 95 0.10 -5.92 5.45
N CYS A 96 1.11 -5.10 5.18
CA CYS A 96 2.40 -5.56 4.66
C CYS A 96 3.16 -6.44 5.66
N SER A 97 3.04 -6.16 6.96
CA SER A 97 3.65 -6.97 8.03
C SER A 97 2.96 -8.33 8.17
N GLU A 98 1.64 -8.34 8.33
CA GLU A 98 0.87 -9.57 8.57
C GLU A 98 0.77 -10.44 7.30
N ALA A 99 0.85 -9.85 6.11
CA ALA A 99 1.02 -10.62 4.87
C ALA A 99 2.42 -11.25 4.72
N GLY A 100 3.37 -10.92 5.60
CA GLY A 100 4.73 -11.44 5.60
C GLY A 100 5.64 -10.83 4.54
N PHE A 101 5.22 -9.74 3.89
CA PHE A 101 5.97 -9.16 2.77
C PHE A 101 7.22 -8.39 3.22
N LEU A 102 7.20 -7.79 4.41
CA LEU A 102 8.36 -7.04 4.93
C LEU A 102 9.58 -7.93 5.22
N ASP A 103 9.35 -9.22 5.45
CA ASP A 103 10.35 -10.18 5.90
C ASP A 103 10.80 -11.14 4.77
N LEU A 104 10.39 -10.88 3.52
CA LEU A 104 10.79 -11.69 2.38
C LEU A 104 12.30 -11.57 2.11
N PRO A 105 12.99 -12.68 1.82
CA PRO A 105 14.38 -12.63 1.39
C PRO A 105 14.50 -12.00 -0.01
N ASN A 106 15.72 -11.60 -0.39
CA ASN A 106 16.05 -11.12 -1.73
C ASN A 106 15.21 -9.92 -2.20
N LYS A 107 14.91 -8.99 -1.28
CA LYS A 107 14.11 -7.78 -1.54
C LYS A 107 14.55 -7.01 -2.79
N GLU A 108 15.85 -6.80 -3.00
CA GLU A 108 16.37 -6.10 -4.19
C GLU A 108 16.05 -6.81 -5.50
N GLN A 109 16.12 -8.15 -5.51
CA GLN A 109 15.73 -8.96 -6.66
C GLN A 109 14.24 -8.81 -6.94
N LEU A 110 13.40 -8.87 -5.90
CA LEU A 110 11.94 -8.71 -6.06
C LEU A 110 11.56 -7.30 -6.55
N LEU A 111 12.26 -6.27 -6.10
CA LEU A 111 12.02 -4.90 -6.55
C LEU A 111 12.39 -4.66 -8.01
N SER A 112 13.37 -5.40 -8.55
CA SER A 112 13.88 -5.24 -9.91
C SER A 112 13.38 -6.29 -10.91
N ASN A 113 12.69 -7.34 -10.45
CA ASN A 113 12.32 -8.50 -11.28
C ASN A 113 10.82 -8.78 -11.26
N TYR A 114 10.13 -8.33 -12.32
CA TYR A 114 8.70 -8.58 -12.51
C TYR A 114 8.33 -10.07 -12.44
N SER A 115 9.09 -10.94 -13.09
CA SER A 115 8.79 -12.37 -13.12
C SER A 115 8.93 -13.02 -11.75
N ALA A 116 9.86 -12.57 -10.91
CA ALA A 116 10.00 -13.07 -9.54
C ALA A 116 8.78 -12.70 -8.67
N VAL A 117 8.27 -11.47 -8.80
CA VAL A 117 7.04 -11.03 -8.12
C VAL A 117 5.82 -11.82 -8.62
N MET A 118 5.70 -12.03 -9.93
CA MET A 118 4.61 -12.83 -10.50
C MET A 118 4.63 -14.28 -10.02
N ALA A 119 5.81 -14.90 -9.88
CA ALA A 119 5.91 -16.25 -9.34
C ALA A 119 5.36 -16.34 -7.90
N ILE A 120 5.61 -15.34 -7.06
CA ILE A 120 5.04 -15.27 -5.71
C ILE A 120 3.52 -15.07 -5.79
N GLN A 121 3.03 -14.16 -6.62
CA GLN A 121 1.60 -13.97 -6.83
C GLN A 121 0.92 -15.28 -7.26
N GLU A 122 1.44 -15.97 -8.26
CA GLU A 122 0.87 -17.23 -8.77
C GLU A 122 0.85 -18.31 -7.68
N ALA A 123 1.94 -18.44 -6.91
CA ALA A 123 2.02 -19.40 -5.82
C ALA A 123 0.99 -19.10 -4.71
N HIS A 124 0.86 -17.85 -4.29
CA HIS A 124 -0.07 -17.46 -3.22
C HIS A 124 -1.53 -17.49 -3.67
N CYS A 125 -1.85 -16.88 -4.82
CA CYS A 125 -3.22 -16.84 -5.33
C CYS A 125 -3.70 -18.21 -5.83
N GLY A 126 -2.79 -19.13 -6.15
CA GLY A 126 -3.09 -20.51 -6.49
C GLY A 126 -3.23 -21.46 -5.30
N ALA A 127 -2.95 -20.99 -4.07
CA ALA A 127 -3.01 -21.77 -2.84
C ALA A 127 -4.29 -21.50 -2.03
N GLU A 128 -4.69 -22.46 -1.20
CA GLU A 128 -5.77 -22.27 -0.23
C GLU A 128 -5.29 -21.47 1.00
N PRO A 129 -6.16 -20.67 1.65
CA PRO A 129 -7.59 -20.48 1.33
C PRO A 129 -7.85 -19.45 0.22
N LEU A 130 -6.83 -18.72 -0.24
CA LEU A 130 -6.99 -17.59 -1.16
C LEU A 130 -7.67 -17.98 -2.48
N LYS A 131 -7.32 -19.16 -3.01
CA LYS A 131 -7.90 -19.68 -4.25
C LYS A 131 -9.41 -19.91 -4.14
N SER A 132 -9.91 -20.45 -3.03
CA SER A 132 -11.36 -20.65 -2.83
C SER A 132 -12.08 -19.37 -2.43
N LEU A 133 -11.38 -18.48 -1.73
CA LEU A 133 -11.92 -17.19 -1.30
C LEU A 133 -11.99 -16.18 -2.43
N ALA A 134 -11.20 -16.31 -3.50
CA ALA A 134 -11.22 -15.42 -4.66
C ALA A 134 -12.51 -15.62 -5.48
N PRO A 135 -13.58 -14.81 -5.28
CA PRO A 135 -14.79 -14.88 -6.06
C PRO A 135 -14.55 -14.07 -7.34
N ARG A 136 -15.40 -14.24 -8.36
CA ARG A 136 -15.41 -13.32 -9.52
C ARG A 136 -15.74 -11.93 -8.99
N ALA A 137 -14.73 -11.10 -8.76
CA ALA A 137 -14.94 -9.72 -8.34
C ALA A 137 -15.80 -9.06 -9.43
N ASP A 138 -17.06 -8.74 -9.10
CA ASP A 138 -17.77 -7.66 -9.79
C ASP A 138 -16.89 -6.44 -9.56
N GLY A 139 -16.14 -6.05 -10.61
CA GLY A 139 -14.82 -5.42 -10.58
C GLY A 139 -14.70 -4.02 -9.96
N LEU A 140 -15.58 -3.66 -9.02
CA LEU A 140 -15.63 -2.38 -8.34
C LEU A 140 -15.82 -2.48 -6.81
N ARG A 141 -16.23 -3.63 -6.25
CA ARG A 141 -16.46 -3.75 -4.80
C ARG A 141 -15.30 -4.49 -4.12
N GLN A 142 -14.71 -3.88 -3.09
CA GLN A 142 -13.60 -4.44 -2.30
C GLN A 142 -14.04 -4.64 -0.84
N PRO A 143 -15.05 -5.50 -0.58
CA PRO A 143 -15.69 -5.59 0.72
C PRO A 143 -14.74 -5.93 1.89
N GLY A 144 -13.68 -6.70 1.66
CA GLY A 144 -12.66 -7.02 2.64
C GLY A 144 -11.78 -5.81 2.97
N ILE A 145 -11.35 -5.05 1.96
CA ILE A 145 -10.60 -3.79 2.15
C ILE A 145 -11.48 -2.76 2.86
N ASP A 146 -12.71 -2.56 2.39
CA ASP A 146 -13.68 -1.64 3.00
C ASP A 146 -13.95 -2.01 4.47
N HIS A 147 -14.17 -3.30 4.74
CA HIS A 147 -14.41 -3.78 6.10
C HIS A 147 -13.20 -3.60 7.02
N ALA A 148 -11.98 -3.87 6.53
CA ALA A 148 -10.77 -3.61 7.31
C ALA A 148 -10.62 -2.13 7.65
N ALA A 149 -10.90 -1.21 6.70
CA ALA A 149 -10.91 0.24 6.96
C ALA A 149 -11.83 0.62 8.11
N ASP A 150 -13.07 0.15 8.06
CA ASP A 150 -14.08 0.47 9.07
C ASP A 150 -13.61 0.01 10.46
N LEU A 151 -13.00 -1.18 10.53
CA LEU A 151 -12.40 -1.68 11.77
C LEU A 151 -11.25 -0.79 12.24
N PHE A 152 -10.33 -0.38 11.38
CA PHE A 152 -9.25 0.54 11.76
C PHE A 152 -9.76 1.89 12.26
N LEU A 153 -10.80 2.44 11.64
CA LEU A 153 -11.42 3.68 12.10
C LEU A 153 -11.99 3.51 13.52
N ILE A 154 -12.57 2.35 13.83
CA ILE A 154 -13.04 2.02 15.18
C ILE A 154 -11.85 1.87 16.16
N GLU A 155 -10.77 1.19 15.77
CA GLU A 155 -9.59 0.99 16.62
C GLU A 155 -8.84 2.30 16.90
N LEU A 156 -8.82 3.24 15.96
CA LEU A 156 -8.22 4.56 16.16
C LEU A 156 -8.87 5.37 17.29
N LEU A 157 -10.15 5.14 17.57
CA LEU A 157 -10.87 5.80 18.67
C LEU A 157 -10.49 5.24 20.05
N LYS A 158 -9.74 4.14 20.11
CA LYS A 158 -9.32 3.50 21.36
C LYS A 158 -7.91 3.92 21.78
N PRO A 159 -7.61 3.88 23.10
CA PRO A 159 -6.24 3.98 23.61
C PRO A 159 -5.33 2.89 23.00
N PRO A 160 -4.04 3.14 22.77
CA PRO A 160 -3.14 2.16 22.14
C PRO A 160 -3.09 0.78 22.81
N ALA A 161 -3.23 0.73 24.14
CA ALA A 161 -3.22 -0.52 24.90
C ALA A 161 -4.49 -1.39 24.71
N GLU A 162 -5.57 -0.81 24.16
CA GLU A 162 -6.87 -1.47 23.96
C GLU A 162 -7.15 -1.80 22.49
N ARG A 163 -6.27 -1.39 21.58
CA ARG A 163 -6.44 -1.64 20.15
C ARG A 163 -6.28 -3.12 19.83
N ALA A 164 -7.09 -3.59 18.90
CA ALA A 164 -6.92 -4.90 18.27
C ALA A 164 -6.07 -4.76 16.99
N ALA A 165 -5.34 -5.83 16.67
CA ALA A 165 -4.69 -5.98 15.37
C ALA A 165 -5.74 -6.42 14.34
N VAL A 166 -6.17 -5.50 13.49
CA VAL A 166 -7.30 -5.70 12.56
C VAL A 166 -7.04 -6.86 11.62
N PHE A 167 -5.82 -7.00 11.08
CA PHE A 167 -5.51 -8.09 10.16
C PHE A 167 -5.30 -9.44 10.83
N ARG A 168 -5.21 -9.49 12.16
CA ARG A 168 -5.23 -10.75 12.94
C ARG A 168 -6.64 -11.21 13.29
N MET A 169 -7.66 -10.40 13.04
CA MET A 169 -9.04 -10.84 13.18
C MET A 169 -9.36 -11.92 12.14
N GLU A 170 -10.21 -12.87 12.53
CA GLU A 170 -10.51 -14.05 11.72
C GLU A 170 -11.01 -13.68 10.31
N GLY A 171 -10.32 -14.20 9.28
CA GLY A 171 -10.72 -14.05 7.88
C GLY A 171 -10.42 -12.69 7.21
N ILE A 172 -10.06 -11.65 7.97
CA ILE A 172 -9.85 -10.30 7.41
C ILE A 172 -8.67 -10.27 6.43
N LEU A 173 -7.49 -10.74 6.87
CA LEU A 173 -6.29 -10.76 6.03
C LEU A 173 -6.48 -11.62 4.77
N ASP A 174 -7.11 -12.79 4.91
CA ASP A 174 -7.34 -13.69 3.79
C ASP A 174 -8.34 -13.12 2.79
N ALA A 175 -9.40 -12.44 3.25
CA ALA A 175 -10.32 -11.72 2.39
C ALA A 175 -9.62 -10.61 1.59
N VAL A 176 -8.82 -9.77 2.24
CA VAL A 176 -8.06 -8.70 1.58
C VAL A 176 -7.06 -9.26 0.58
N LYS A 177 -6.34 -10.34 0.91
CA LYS A 177 -5.41 -11.00 -0.01
C LYS A 177 -6.14 -11.63 -1.20
N ALA A 178 -7.28 -12.28 -0.97
CA ALA A 178 -8.10 -12.86 -2.03
C ALA A 178 -8.65 -11.79 -2.99
N GLU A 179 -9.03 -10.62 -2.50
CA GLU A 179 -9.44 -9.49 -3.35
C GLU A 179 -8.30 -8.97 -4.22
N HIS A 180 -7.10 -8.83 -3.66
CA HIS A 180 -5.92 -8.47 -4.44
C HIS A 180 -5.59 -9.55 -5.48
N CYS A 181 -5.79 -10.83 -5.17
CA CYS A 181 -5.66 -11.90 -6.15
C CYS A 181 -6.70 -11.79 -7.28
N ALA A 182 -7.98 -11.60 -6.94
CA ALA A 182 -9.08 -11.50 -7.90
C ALA A 182 -8.95 -10.27 -8.82
N ALA A 183 -8.43 -9.16 -8.30
CA ALA A 183 -8.16 -7.94 -9.07
C ALA A 183 -6.85 -7.99 -9.87
N ASN A 184 -6.09 -9.09 -9.81
CA ASN A 184 -4.73 -9.18 -10.34
C ASN A 184 -3.85 -8.02 -9.84
N MET A 185 -3.93 -7.72 -8.54
CA MET A 185 -3.20 -6.66 -7.83
C MET A 185 -2.21 -7.18 -6.78
N TYR A 186 -2.16 -8.48 -6.53
CA TYR A 186 -1.32 -9.05 -5.47
C TYR A 186 0.18 -8.78 -5.67
N GLY A 187 0.69 -8.86 -6.89
CA GLY A 187 2.07 -8.54 -7.24
C GLY A 187 2.39 -7.05 -7.07
N CYS A 188 1.42 -6.19 -7.38
CA CYS A 188 1.51 -4.75 -7.12
C CYS A 188 1.54 -4.45 -5.61
N LEU A 189 0.69 -5.11 -4.82
CA LEU A 189 0.69 -5.01 -3.35
C LEU A 189 2.04 -5.47 -2.78
N LEU A 190 2.54 -6.62 -3.22
CA LEU A 190 3.84 -7.15 -2.81
C LEU A 190 4.97 -6.15 -3.11
N HIS A 191 5.05 -5.66 -4.35
CA HIS A 191 6.08 -4.70 -4.75
C HIS A 191 5.96 -3.38 -3.98
N PHE A 192 4.74 -2.88 -3.79
CA PHE A 192 4.47 -1.71 -2.96
C PHE A 192 4.96 -1.88 -1.51
N CYS A 193 4.64 -3.01 -0.86
CA CYS A 193 5.08 -3.29 0.50
C CYS A 193 6.61 -3.31 0.61
N LEU A 194 7.28 -3.94 -0.35
CA LEU A 194 8.74 -3.96 -0.41
C LEU A 194 9.32 -2.57 -0.69
N HIS A 195 8.74 -1.80 -1.62
CA HIS A 195 9.27 -0.49 -2.00
C HIS A 195 9.14 0.52 -0.87
N SER A 196 7.96 0.54 -0.22
CA SER A 196 7.57 1.61 0.69
C SER A 196 7.97 1.38 2.13
N PHE A 197 7.99 0.13 2.62
CA PHE A 197 8.14 -0.16 4.05
C PHE A 197 9.36 -1.02 4.38
N CYS A 198 9.78 -0.97 5.64
CA CYS A 198 10.85 -1.80 6.20
C CYS A 198 10.71 -1.91 7.73
N ARG A 199 11.37 -2.91 8.32
CA ARG A 199 11.55 -2.99 9.76
C ARG A 199 12.76 -2.17 10.22
N GLN A 200 12.59 -1.46 11.33
CA GLN A 200 13.65 -0.78 12.08
C GLN A 200 13.54 -1.16 13.55
N GLY A 201 14.22 -2.24 13.93
CA GLY A 201 14.04 -2.87 15.24
C GLY A 201 12.63 -3.44 15.37
N ASP A 202 11.90 -3.03 16.42
CA ASP A 202 10.53 -3.45 16.68
C ASP A 202 9.47 -2.57 15.99
N ARG A 203 9.89 -1.64 15.13
CA ARG A 203 9.02 -0.69 14.44
C ARG A 203 9.04 -0.87 12.93
N ILE A 204 7.96 -0.43 12.28
CA ILE A 204 7.87 -0.29 10.84
C ILE A 204 8.11 1.17 10.48
N ALA A 205 8.98 1.38 9.50
CA ALA A 205 9.31 2.66 8.91
C ALA A 205 8.82 2.70 7.45
N GLN A 206 8.81 3.88 6.85
CA GLN A 206 8.38 4.06 5.46
C GLN A 206 9.26 5.07 4.70
N GLY A 207 9.33 4.95 3.39
CA GLY A 207 9.91 5.98 2.52
C GLY A 207 11.39 6.23 2.80
N ASN A 208 11.77 7.50 2.93
CA ASN A 208 13.15 7.90 3.23
C ASN A 208 13.62 7.52 4.63
N GLN A 209 12.72 7.11 5.54
CA GLN A 209 13.12 6.52 6.81
C GLN A 209 13.77 5.15 6.59
N CYS A 210 13.29 4.40 5.60
CA CYS A 210 13.79 3.06 5.30
C CYS A 210 15.09 3.04 4.51
N ARG A 211 15.20 3.93 3.53
CA ARG A 211 16.30 3.92 2.56
C ARG A 211 16.53 5.32 1.99
N SER A 212 17.78 5.70 1.81
CA SER A 212 18.14 7.03 1.30
C SER A 212 17.80 7.22 -0.18
N ASP A 213 17.69 6.13 -0.93
CA ASP A 213 17.36 6.07 -2.35
C ASP A 213 15.86 5.76 -2.58
N PHE A 214 14.99 6.02 -1.59
CA PHE A 214 13.55 5.95 -1.81
C PHE A 214 13.13 7.01 -2.84
N GLU A 215 12.37 6.59 -3.84
CA GLU A 215 11.97 7.44 -4.97
C GLU A 215 10.46 7.42 -5.21
N ILE A 216 9.96 8.63 -5.48
CA ILE A 216 8.68 8.90 -6.13
C ILE A 216 9.05 9.30 -7.56
N LEU A 217 8.34 8.75 -8.55
CA LEU A 217 8.62 9.04 -9.95
C LEU A 217 8.33 10.52 -10.25
N PRO A 218 9.13 11.18 -11.11
CA PRO A 218 8.92 12.58 -11.42
C PRO A 218 7.64 12.79 -12.22
N ARG A 219 7.04 13.99 -12.14
CA ARG A 219 5.77 14.34 -12.83
C ARG A 219 5.71 14.00 -14.33
N GLY A 220 6.85 14.03 -15.00
CA GLY A 220 6.96 13.75 -16.44
C GLY A 220 7.23 12.28 -16.79
N ALA A 221 7.36 11.40 -15.80
CA ALA A 221 7.64 9.99 -16.03
C ALA A 221 6.53 9.34 -16.85
N ARG A 222 6.88 8.51 -17.84
CA ARG A 222 5.92 7.75 -18.66
C ARG A 222 6.28 6.29 -18.78
N PRO A 223 5.29 5.37 -18.77
CA PRO A 223 5.56 3.95 -18.92
C PRO A 223 5.98 3.77 -20.38
N PRO A 224 7.15 3.18 -20.64
CA PRO A 224 7.59 2.96 -22.01
C PRO A 224 6.52 2.16 -22.77
N GLY A 225 6.10 2.66 -23.93
CA GLY A 225 5.14 1.97 -24.79
C GLY A 225 3.66 2.20 -24.47
N LEU A 226 3.30 3.00 -23.44
CA LEU A 226 1.92 3.42 -23.24
C LEU A 226 1.63 4.70 -24.04
N MET A 227 1.15 4.54 -25.27
CA MET A 227 0.60 5.66 -26.05
C MET A 227 -0.81 5.95 -25.53
N LEU A 228 -0.99 7.10 -24.88
CA LEU A 228 -2.32 7.60 -24.53
C LEU A 228 -3.03 7.96 -25.84
N GLY A 229 -4.03 7.14 -26.21
CA GLY A 229 -4.89 7.38 -27.36
C GLY A 229 -5.92 8.47 -27.12
#